data_AF-A0A8A3P2S3-F1
#
_entry.id   AF-A0A8A3P2S3-F1
#
_cell.length_a   1.000
_cell.length_b   1.000
_cell.length_c   1.000
_cell.angle_alpha   90.00
_cell.angle_beta   90.00
_cell.angle_gamma   90.00
#
_symmetry.space_group_name_H-M   'P 1'
#
loop_
_entity.id
_entity.type
_entity.pdbx_description
1 polymer ?
#
loop_
_entity_poly.entity_id
_entity_poly.type
_entity_poly.pdbx_seq_one_letter_code
_entity_poly.pdbx_strand_id
1 'polypeptide(L)'
;MEGLGARLILSHLVIMNTWGFINSFGVFQTYYVSVLSRPAADISWIGSMQIFLLFFIGAITGRLTDAGHFRSVFLLGSILCLLGIFMTSISTTYWQVFLAQGICMGLGNGCLFCPALATLSTYFSTKKSLVIGIAAAGSATGGVVFPIMVQQLLPKIGFAWTMRSLGLIQLVCLGVCNVGIKQRVPPRRSGAWIDHPSFQDAPYMLFAAGMFFNFWGLYFGFYYLGAYARSMIGVPLAESINIIIVLNAVGVAGRVLPNHLADRVFGPLNTLIPIAIINSLLCFCWIAVSTRGGLYAWSVMYGIFAAGIQGLFPATLSSLTTDLRTAGVRMGMVFTVVSFAVLTGPPIGGVLIQKKKGGYEYAQMFAAADLLVGTGILLMARLARSKKLLTKM
;
A
#
# COMPACT_ATOMS: atom_id res chain seq x y z
N MET A 1 18.86 -24.13 -1.16
CA MET A 1 17.41 -23.77 -1.20
C MET A 1 16.83 -23.64 0.20
N GLU A 2 17.36 -24.37 1.19
CA GLU A 2 17.05 -24.18 2.60
C GLU A 2 17.32 -22.73 3.04
N GLY A 3 16.34 -22.12 3.72
CA GLY A 3 16.41 -20.74 4.20
C GLY A 3 15.74 -19.69 3.29
N LEU A 4 15.63 -19.89 1.97
CA LEU A 4 14.97 -18.91 1.07
C LEU A 4 13.48 -18.76 1.38
N GLY A 5 12.78 -19.86 1.66
CA GLY A 5 11.37 -19.85 2.09
C GLY A 5 11.18 -19.09 3.40
N ALA A 6 12.07 -19.27 4.37
CA ALA A 6 12.01 -18.53 5.64
C ALA A 6 12.16 -17.02 5.42
N ARG A 7 13.04 -16.56 4.51
CA ARG A 7 13.19 -15.13 4.16
C ARG A 7 11.92 -14.54 3.57
N LEU A 8 11.25 -15.31 2.74
CA LEU A 8 9.98 -14.91 2.13
C LEU A 8 8.89 -14.75 3.19
N ILE A 9 8.77 -15.70 4.12
CA ILE A 9 7.81 -15.64 5.23
C ILE A 9 8.10 -14.43 6.13
N LEU A 10 9.37 -14.19 6.48
CA LEU A 10 9.74 -13.01 7.29
C LEU A 10 9.38 -11.71 6.58
N SER A 11 9.64 -11.61 5.27
CA SER A 11 9.28 -10.42 4.50
C SER A 11 7.76 -10.24 4.38
N HIS A 12 7.02 -11.34 4.25
CA HIS A 12 5.56 -11.35 4.30
C HIS A 12 5.04 -10.84 5.65
N LEU A 13 5.65 -11.26 6.77
CA LEU A 13 5.29 -10.76 8.11
C LEU A 13 5.59 -9.26 8.26
N VAL A 14 6.69 -8.74 7.72
CA VAL A 14 6.95 -7.28 7.73
C VAL A 14 5.88 -6.53 6.96
N ILE A 15 5.52 -7.02 5.77
CA ILE A 15 4.49 -6.38 4.93
C ILE A 15 3.10 -6.50 5.58
N MET A 16 2.83 -7.60 6.28
CA MET A 16 1.62 -7.77 7.08
C MET A 16 1.48 -6.68 8.14
N ASN A 17 2.55 -6.42 8.91
CA ASN A 17 2.51 -5.42 9.99
C ASN A 17 2.50 -3.98 9.49
N THR A 18 3.12 -3.71 8.34
CA THR A 18 3.16 -2.38 7.72
C THR A 18 1.91 -2.13 6.86
N TRP A 19 1.93 -2.61 5.62
CA TRP A 19 0.85 -2.44 4.66
C TRP A 19 -0.46 -3.09 5.07
N GLY A 20 -0.44 -4.22 5.78
CA GLY A 20 -1.67 -4.85 6.24
C GLY A 20 -2.41 -4.02 7.27
N PHE A 21 -1.68 -3.37 8.19
CA PHE A 21 -2.28 -2.41 9.11
C PHE A 21 -2.83 -1.19 8.38
N ILE A 22 -2.08 -0.65 7.40
CA ILE A 22 -2.52 0.46 6.55
C ILE A 22 -3.79 0.11 5.75
N ASN A 23 -3.85 -1.06 5.13
CA ASN A 23 -5.01 -1.49 4.34
C ASN A 23 -6.25 -1.73 5.21
N SER A 24 -6.05 -1.91 6.52
CA SER A 24 -7.12 -2.00 7.51
C SER A 24 -7.69 -0.63 7.90
N PHE A 25 -7.12 0.47 7.39
CA PHE A 25 -7.50 1.82 7.78
C PHE A 25 -8.98 2.14 7.52
N GLY A 26 -9.65 1.52 6.54
CA GLY A 26 -11.09 1.72 6.33
C GLY A 26 -11.96 1.38 7.55
N VAL A 27 -11.52 0.46 8.41
CA VAL A 27 -12.18 0.16 9.70
C VAL A 27 -12.02 1.33 10.66
N PHE A 28 -10.79 1.83 10.79
CA PHE A 28 -10.46 2.97 11.64
C PHE A 28 -11.10 4.27 11.14
N GLN A 29 -11.15 4.49 9.83
CA GLN A 29 -11.85 5.59 9.19
C GLN A 29 -13.32 5.64 9.65
N THR A 30 -14.01 4.51 9.56
CA THR A 30 -15.42 4.39 9.96
C THR A 30 -15.61 4.64 11.45
N TYR A 31 -14.71 4.11 12.28
CA TYR A 31 -14.77 4.26 13.74
C TYR A 31 -14.46 5.70 14.19
N TYR A 32 -13.37 6.28 13.71
CA TYR A 32 -12.89 7.61 14.09
C TYR A 32 -13.84 8.74 13.68
N VAL A 33 -14.53 8.61 12.54
CA VAL A 33 -15.58 9.57 12.18
C VAL A 33 -16.67 9.65 13.26
N SER A 34 -17.05 8.50 13.84
CA SER A 34 -18.07 8.48 14.90
C SER A 34 -17.56 8.95 16.27
N VAL A 35 -16.31 8.63 16.65
CA VAL A 35 -15.83 8.91 18.01
C VAL A 35 -15.08 10.24 18.15
N LEU A 36 -14.43 10.73 17.09
CA LEU A 36 -13.69 11.99 17.13
C LEU A 36 -14.54 13.20 16.69
N SER A 37 -15.77 12.98 16.21
CA SER A 37 -16.68 14.02 15.70
C SER A 37 -16.01 14.95 14.67
N ARG A 38 -15.23 14.35 13.75
CA ARG A 38 -14.51 15.06 12.68
C ARG A 38 -15.00 14.61 11.31
N PRO A 39 -14.97 15.51 10.30
CA PRO A 39 -15.26 15.15 8.93
C PRO A 39 -14.38 14.00 8.43
N ALA A 40 -14.92 13.17 7.53
CA ALA A 40 -14.18 12.05 6.96
C ALA A 40 -12.88 12.46 6.22
N ALA A 41 -12.82 13.71 5.72
CA ALA A 41 -11.59 14.26 5.13
C ALA A 41 -10.48 14.40 6.19
N ASP A 42 -10.78 15.00 7.35
CA ASP A 42 -9.83 15.17 8.45
C ASP A 42 -9.29 13.81 8.94
N ILE A 43 -10.17 12.82 9.10
CA ILE A 43 -9.78 11.47 9.55
C ILE A 43 -8.88 10.79 8.51
N SER A 44 -9.17 10.95 7.23
CA SER A 44 -8.40 10.29 6.15
C SER A 44 -6.93 10.71 6.11
N TRP A 45 -6.60 11.92 6.59
CA TRP A 45 -5.22 12.38 6.74
C TRP A 45 -4.38 11.47 7.64
N ILE A 46 -4.97 10.83 8.66
CA ILE A 46 -4.24 9.92 9.55
C ILE A 46 -3.65 8.76 8.74
N GLY A 47 -4.50 8.05 8.00
CA GLY A 47 -4.07 6.93 7.15
C GLY A 47 -3.16 7.39 6.01
N SER A 48 -3.53 8.47 5.31
CA SER A 48 -2.74 9.02 4.20
C SER A 48 -1.33 9.45 4.62
N MET A 49 -1.18 10.03 5.82
CA MET A 49 0.12 10.37 6.38
C MET A 49 0.97 9.11 6.65
N GLN A 50 0.37 8.00 7.08
CA GLN A 50 1.10 6.73 7.24
C GLN A 50 1.69 6.25 5.90
N ILE A 51 0.88 6.28 4.84
CA ILE A 51 1.33 5.84 3.50
C ILE A 51 2.37 6.80 2.94
N PHE A 52 2.16 8.11 3.10
CA PHE A 52 3.12 9.14 2.71
C PHE A 52 4.49 8.90 3.33
N LEU A 53 4.55 8.76 4.65
CA LEU A 53 5.81 8.53 5.35
C LEU A 53 6.42 7.17 5.02
N LEU A 54 5.61 6.13 4.83
CA LEU A 54 6.08 4.82 4.39
C LEU A 54 6.87 4.93 3.08
N PHE A 55 6.34 5.63 2.07
CA PHE A 55 7.02 5.80 0.78
C PHE A 55 8.13 6.84 0.80
N PHE A 56 7.88 8.01 1.40
CA PHE A 56 8.81 9.14 1.44
C PHE A 56 10.08 8.80 2.24
N ILE A 57 9.91 8.30 3.47
CA ILE A 57 11.04 7.86 4.30
C ILE A 57 11.61 6.55 3.76
N GLY A 58 10.78 5.71 3.13
CA GLY A 58 11.20 4.49 2.45
C GLY A 58 12.34 4.70 1.45
N ALA A 59 12.35 5.83 0.74
CA ALA A 59 13.44 6.20 -0.17
C ALA A 59 14.77 6.42 0.58
N ILE A 60 14.72 7.08 1.74
CA ILE A 60 15.89 7.38 2.57
C ILE A 60 16.38 6.10 3.27
N THR A 61 15.48 5.30 3.82
CA THR A 61 15.80 4.07 4.56
C THR A 61 16.30 2.96 3.65
N GLY A 62 15.86 2.93 2.38
CA GLY A 62 16.43 2.09 1.35
C GLY A 62 17.92 2.38 1.13
N ARG A 63 18.31 3.67 1.05
CA ARG A 63 19.72 4.07 0.94
C ARG A 63 20.56 3.73 2.15
N LEU A 64 20.02 3.97 3.34
CA LEU A 64 20.70 3.61 4.59
C LEU A 64 20.91 2.10 4.68
N THR A 65 19.96 1.32 4.17
CA THR A 65 20.09 -0.15 4.05
C THR A 65 21.21 -0.53 3.09
N ASP A 66 21.26 0.07 1.90
CA ASP A 66 22.35 -0.15 0.93
C ASP A 66 23.72 0.23 1.54
N ALA A 67 23.79 1.27 2.37
CA ALA A 67 24.99 1.71 3.08
C ALA A 67 25.40 0.81 4.27
N GLY A 68 24.62 -0.23 4.59
CA GLY A 68 24.94 -1.23 5.62
C GLY A 68 24.29 -0.97 6.98
N HIS A 69 23.39 0.01 7.09
CA HIS A 69 22.69 0.35 8.35
C HIS A 69 21.37 -0.41 8.53
N PHE A 70 21.16 -1.52 7.81
CA PHE A 70 19.90 -2.29 7.83
C PHE A 70 19.40 -2.58 9.25
N ARG A 71 20.24 -3.12 10.13
CA ARG A 71 19.80 -3.53 11.49
C ARG A 71 19.33 -2.35 12.34
N SER A 72 20.06 -1.23 12.30
CA SER A 72 19.72 -0.04 13.07
C SER A 72 18.41 0.59 12.58
N VAL A 73 18.25 0.70 11.25
CA VAL A 73 17.04 1.23 10.61
C VAL A 73 15.83 0.34 10.91
N PHE A 74 16.00 -0.98 10.78
CA PHE A 74 14.92 -1.94 10.97
C PHE A 74 14.47 -2.02 12.44
N LEU A 75 15.42 -1.98 13.39
CA LEU A 75 15.12 -1.92 14.82
C LEU A 75 14.40 -0.61 15.19
N LEU A 76 14.90 0.52 14.71
CA LEU A 76 14.24 1.82 14.89
C LEU A 76 12.80 1.80 14.35
N GLY A 77 12.61 1.25 13.15
CA GLY A 77 11.29 1.11 12.55
C GLY A 77 10.33 0.29 13.41
N SER A 78 10.83 -0.82 13.97
CA SER A 78 10.05 -1.68 14.86
C SER A 78 9.65 -0.97 16.16
N ILE A 79 10.58 -0.25 16.78
CA ILE A 79 10.31 0.54 18.00
C ILE A 79 9.27 1.63 17.70
N LEU A 80 9.39 2.36 16.59
CA LEU A 80 8.46 3.42 16.22
C LEU A 80 7.05 2.87 15.92
N CYS A 81 6.93 1.75 15.20
CA CYS A 81 5.62 1.10 14.98
C CYS A 81 4.95 0.70 16.29
N LEU A 82 5.70 0.09 17.22
CA LEU A 82 5.19 -0.33 18.53
C LEU A 82 4.81 0.87 19.40
N LEU A 83 5.68 1.88 19.46
CA LEU A 83 5.40 3.11 20.17
C LEU A 83 4.13 3.77 19.63
N GLY A 84 4.02 3.91 18.31
CA GLY A 84 2.86 4.53 17.67
C GLY A 84 1.56 3.79 17.97
N ILE A 85 1.52 2.46 17.88
CA ILE A 85 0.28 1.71 18.16
C ILE A 85 -0.12 1.73 19.65
N PHE A 86 0.85 1.64 20.57
CA PHE A 86 0.58 1.73 22.00
C PHE A 86 0.19 3.15 22.43
N MET A 87 0.80 4.20 21.86
CA MET A 87 0.37 5.58 22.10
C MET A 87 -1.01 5.87 21.50
N THR A 88 -1.35 5.26 20.36
CA THR A 88 -2.70 5.36 19.79
C THR A 88 -3.74 4.77 20.74
N SER A 89 -3.40 3.71 21.49
CA SER A 89 -4.33 3.06 22.43
C SER A 89 -4.80 3.95 23.59
N ILE A 90 -4.05 5.00 23.92
CA ILE A 90 -4.38 5.96 24.99
C ILE A 90 -4.80 7.33 24.45
N SER A 91 -4.84 7.48 23.13
CA SER A 91 -5.20 8.75 22.47
C SER A 91 -6.71 8.94 22.50
N THR A 92 -7.15 10.14 22.90
CA THR A 92 -8.57 10.52 23.00
C THR A 92 -8.96 11.62 22.03
N THR A 93 -7.98 12.35 21.49
CA THR A 93 -8.20 13.49 20.58
C THR A 93 -7.55 13.28 19.23
N TYR A 94 -8.07 13.96 18.20
CA TYR A 94 -7.61 13.82 16.82
C TYR A 94 -6.10 13.99 16.64
N TRP A 95 -5.52 15.04 17.21
CA TRP A 95 -4.09 15.33 17.02
C TRP A 95 -3.19 14.28 17.67
N GLN A 96 -3.62 13.66 18.79
CA GLN A 96 -2.89 12.56 19.43
C GLN A 96 -2.89 11.32 18.54
N VAL A 97 -4.05 10.96 17.98
CA VAL A 97 -4.16 9.84 17.03
C VAL A 97 -3.34 10.13 15.77
N PHE A 98 -3.38 11.36 15.26
CA PHE A 98 -2.59 11.76 14.09
C PHE A 98 -1.08 11.64 14.34
N LEU A 99 -0.59 12.08 15.49
CA LEU A 99 0.83 11.98 15.84
C LEU A 99 1.26 10.53 16.09
N ALA A 100 0.45 9.75 16.82
CA ALA A 100 0.78 8.38 17.18
C ALA A 100 0.61 7.40 16.00
N GLN A 101 -0.56 7.38 15.38
CA GLN A 101 -0.86 6.48 14.28
C GLN A 101 -0.32 7.02 12.96
N GLY A 102 -0.62 8.28 12.62
CA GLY A 102 -0.22 8.88 11.35
C GLY A 102 1.30 9.02 11.20
N ILE A 103 1.91 9.78 12.11
CA ILE A 103 3.33 10.14 12.03
C ILE A 103 4.23 9.02 12.57
N CYS A 104 4.09 8.65 13.85
CA CYS A 104 5.02 7.73 14.51
C CYS A 104 5.01 6.34 13.85
N MET A 105 3.84 5.73 13.64
CA MET A 105 3.78 4.47 12.89
C MET A 105 4.15 4.64 11.41
N GLY A 106 3.85 5.79 10.78
CA GLY A 106 4.24 6.06 9.39
C GLY A 106 5.76 6.06 9.19
N LEU A 107 6.50 6.74 10.07
CA LEU A 107 7.97 6.72 10.13
C LEU A 107 8.47 5.29 10.35
N GLY A 108 7.86 4.57 11.31
CA GLY A 108 8.18 3.17 11.58
C GLY A 108 8.02 2.29 10.35
N ASN A 109 6.89 2.42 9.66
CA ASN A 109 6.58 1.67 8.45
C ASN A 109 7.58 1.93 7.32
N GLY A 110 8.02 3.19 7.13
CA GLY A 110 9.06 3.53 6.15
C GLY A 110 10.42 2.93 6.46
N CYS A 111 10.77 2.80 7.74
CA CYS A 111 11.98 2.12 8.23
C CYS A 111 11.92 0.58 8.14
N LEU A 112 10.74 0.00 7.89
CA LEU A 112 10.56 -1.45 7.80
C LEU A 112 10.35 -1.93 6.36
N PHE A 113 9.43 -1.30 5.64
CA PHE A 113 8.96 -1.78 4.34
C PHE A 113 10.05 -1.79 3.27
N CYS A 114 10.68 -0.65 3.00
CA CYS A 114 11.68 -0.53 1.95
C CYS A 114 12.93 -1.39 2.26
N PRO A 115 13.50 -1.37 3.48
CA PRO A 115 14.62 -2.25 3.84
C PRO A 115 14.31 -3.75 3.68
N ALA A 116 13.12 -4.19 4.07
CA ALA A 116 12.71 -5.59 3.91
C ALA A 116 12.58 -5.97 2.44
N LEU A 117 11.94 -5.13 1.61
CA LEU A 117 11.77 -5.39 0.19
C LEU A 117 13.11 -5.37 -0.56
N ALA A 118 13.96 -4.40 -0.28
CA ALA A 118 15.31 -4.29 -0.85
C ALA A 118 16.11 -5.56 -0.53
N THR A 119 16.15 -5.97 0.74
CA THR A 119 16.85 -7.17 1.19
C THR A 119 16.30 -8.43 0.52
N LEU A 120 14.97 -8.62 0.49
CA LEU A 120 14.33 -9.77 -0.17
C LEU A 120 14.73 -9.88 -1.65
N SER A 121 14.76 -8.74 -2.35
CA SER A 121 15.07 -8.69 -3.78
C SER A 121 16.49 -9.19 -4.12
N THR A 122 17.42 -9.14 -3.16
CA THR A 122 18.81 -9.62 -3.34
C THR A 122 18.95 -11.13 -3.17
N TYR A 123 17.97 -11.80 -2.56
CA TYR A 123 18.00 -13.25 -2.35
C TYR A 123 17.57 -14.04 -3.59
N PHE A 124 16.80 -13.42 -4.50
CA PHE A 124 16.17 -14.10 -5.63
C PHE A 124 16.53 -13.42 -6.96
N SER A 125 17.14 -14.17 -7.88
CA SER A 125 17.44 -13.72 -9.24
C SER A 125 16.41 -14.18 -10.27
N THR A 126 15.74 -15.31 -10.04
CA THR A 126 14.68 -15.87 -10.91
C THR A 126 13.32 -15.73 -10.24
N LYS A 127 12.25 -15.56 -11.05
CA LYS A 127 10.85 -15.40 -10.58
C LYS A 127 10.70 -14.25 -9.57
N LYS A 128 11.43 -13.15 -9.79
CA LYS A 128 11.54 -12.03 -8.85
C LYS A 128 10.18 -11.36 -8.59
N SER A 129 9.35 -11.19 -9.62
CA SER A 129 8.02 -10.57 -9.45
C SER A 129 7.10 -11.47 -8.64
N LEU A 130 7.11 -12.79 -8.87
CA LEU A 130 6.34 -13.74 -8.07
C LEU A 130 6.74 -13.72 -6.59
N VAL A 131 8.04 -13.73 -6.29
CA VAL A 131 8.54 -13.66 -4.90
C VAL A 131 8.11 -12.36 -4.23
N ILE A 132 8.25 -11.22 -4.93
CA ILE A 132 7.77 -9.92 -4.45
C ILE A 132 6.25 -9.96 -4.25
N GLY A 133 5.50 -10.57 -5.16
CA GLY A 133 4.05 -10.74 -5.05
C GLY A 133 3.61 -11.56 -3.83
N ILE A 134 4.30 -12.67 -3.53
CA ILE A 134 4.02 -13.50 -2.34
C ILE A 134 4.37 -12.76 -1.05
N ALA A 135 5.47 -12.00 -1.02
CA ALA A 135 5.79 -11.15 0.11
C ALA A 135 4.74 -10.03 0.27
N ALA A 136 4.38 -9.37 -0.84
CA ALA A 136 3.38 -8.32 -0.89
C ALA A 136 2.00 -8.80 -0.44
N ALA A 137 1.67 -10.09 -0.63
CA ALA A 137 0.45 -10.70 -0.12
C ALA A 137 0.31 -10.59 1.41
N GLY A 138 1.39 -10.32 2.14
CA GLY A 138 1.33 -10.00 3.58
C GLY A 138 0.40 -8.85 3.89
N SER A 139 0.33 -7.86 2.98
CA SER A 139 -0.59 -6.73 3.13
C SER A 139 -2.06 -7.14 3.09
N ALA A 140 -2.41 -8.16 2.29
CA ALA A 140 -3.75 -8.73 2.29
C ALA A 140 -3.99 -9.55 3.55
N THR A 141 -3.02 -10.36 3.98
CA THR A 141 -3.10 -11.13 5.24
C THR A 141 -3.38 -10.22 6.42
N GLY A 142 -2.62 -9.13 6.58
CA GLY A 142 -2.83 -8.17 7.68
C GLY A 142 -4.12 -7.38 7.52
N GLY A 143 -4.49 -7.06 6.27
CA GLY A 143 -5.78 -6.47 5.91
C GLY A 143 -7.00 -7.36 6.18
N VAL A 144 -6.80 -8.63 6.51
CA VAL A 144 -7.85 -9.56 6.98
C VAL A 144 -7.75 -9.75 8.49
N VAL A 145 -6.55 -10.02 9.01
CA VAL A 145 -6.32 -10.31 10.43
C VAL A 145 -6.68 -9.12 11.32
N PHE A 146 -6.19 -7.92 11.02
CA PHE A 146 -6.42 -6.77 11.89
C PHE A 146 -7.89 -6.30 11.91
N PRO A 147 -8.63 -6.24 10.79
CA PRO A 147 -10.06 -5.92 10.81
C PRO A 147 -10.89 -6.94 11.57
N ILE A 148 -10.59 -8.24 11.44
CA ILE A 148 -11.27 -9.29 12.22
C ILE A 148 -11.03 -9.07 13.71
N MET A 149 -9.78 -8.82 14.12
CA MET A 149 -9.48 -8.52 15.51
C MET A 149 -10.22 -7.29 16.00
N VAL A 150 -10.24 -6.19 15.24
CA VAL A 150 -10.99 -4.99 15.62
C VAL A 150 -12.48 -5.31 15.75
N GLN A 151 -13.08 -6.02 14.80
CA GLN A 151 -14.49 -6.40 14.85
C GLN A 151 -14.85 -7.23 16.08
N GLN A 152 -13.97 -8.16 16.48
CA GLN A 152 -14.21 -9.09 17.59
C GLN A 152 -13.87 -8.52 18.97
N LEU A 153 -12.82 -7.69 19.05
CA LEU A 153 -12.30 -7.17 20.31
C LEU A 153 -12.91 -5.82 20.69
N LEU A 154 -13.15 -4.93 19.71
CA LEU A 154 -13.63 -3.58 19.99
C LEU A 154 -14.92 -3.56 20.82
N PRO A 155 -15.94 -4.40 20.56
CA PRO A 155 -17.16 -4.42 21.38
C PRO A 155 -16.98 -5.07 22.76
N LYS A 156 -15.95 -5.92 22.95
CA LYS A 156 -15.77 -6.73 24.16
C LYS A 156 -14.83 -6.08 25.18
N ILE A 157 -13.72 -5.51 24.70
CA ILE A 157 -12.63 -4.99 25.54
C ILE A 157 -12.32 -3.51 25.28
N GLY A 158 -13.10 -2.86 24.41
CA GLY A 158 -12.95 -1.45 24.08
C GLY A 158 -11.74 -1.12 23.19
N PHE A 159 -11.63 0.16 22.82
CA PHE A 159 -10.61 0.63 21.87
C PHE A 159 -9.18 0.46 22.38
N ALA A 160 -8.91 0.86 23.63
CA ALA A 160 -7.56 0.84 24.18
C ALA A 160 -6.95 -0.58 24.17
N TRP A 161 -7.68 -1.57 24.70
CA TRP A 161 -7.17 -2.94 24.70
C TRP A 161 -7.17 -3.59 23.32
N THR A 162 -8.12 -3.23 22.43
CA THR A 162 -8.06 -3.66 21.03
C THR A 162 -6.76 -3.23 20.37
N MET A 163 -6.39 -1.94 20.49
CA MET A 163 -5.15 -1.42 19.92
C MET A 163 -3.90 -2.07 20.54
N ARG A 164 -3.90 -2.31 21.86
CA ARG A 164 -2.82 -3.05 22.54
C ARG A 164 -2.68 -4.48 22.04
N SER A 165 -3.79 -5.20 21.83
CA SER A 165 -3.78 -6.56 21.28
C SER A 165 -3.19 -6.60 19.87
N LEU A 166 -3.53 -5.63 19.01
CA LEU A 166 -2.89 -5.50 17.69
C LEU A 166 -1.37 -5.26 17.85
N GLY A 167 -0.98 -4.35 18.76
CA GLY A 167 0.43 -4.04 19.04
C GLY A 167 1.23 -5.23 19.56
N LEU A 168 0.64 -6.11 20.38
CA LEU A 168 1.28 -7.33 20.85
C LEU A 168 1.56 -8.33 19.72
N ILE A 169 0.66 -8.44 18.74
CA ILE A 169 0.92 -9.25 17.54
C ILE A 169 2.06 -8.63 16.72
N GLN A 170 2.05 -7.30 16.53
CA GLN A 170 3.16 -6.63 15.84
C GLN A 170 4.49 -6.84 16.58
N LEU A 171 4.50 -6.82 17.91
CA LEU A 171 5.69 -7.04 18.73
C LEU A 171 6.29 -8.41 18.47
N VAL A 172 5.48 -9.47 18.51
CA VAL A 172 5.94 -10.84 18.26
C VAL A 172 6.44 -10.98 16.83
N CYS A 173 5.66 -10.54 15.84
CA CYS A 173 6.03 -10.67 14.43
C CYS A 173 7.30 -9.88 14.09
N LEU A 174 7.40 -8.62 14.52
CA LEU A 174 8.56 -7.77 14.26
C LEU A 174 9.78 -8.25 15.06
N GLY A 175 9.60 -8.78 16.28
CA GLY A 175 10.68 -9.41 17.05
C GLY A 175 11.32 -10.58 16.29
N VAL A 176 10.49 -11.48 15.76
CA VAL A 176 10.95 -12.59 14.91
C VAL A 176 11.64 -12.07 13.65
N CYS A 177 11.12 -11.00 13.02
CA CYS A 177 11.74 -10.41 11.83
C CYS A 177 13.09 -9.75 12.11
N ASN A 178 13.26 -9.08 13.26
CA ASN A 178 14.53 -8.44 13.65
C ASN A 178 15.67 -9.45 13.80
N VAL A 179 15.37 -10.62 14.38
CA VAL A 179 16.34 -11.73 14.53
C VAL A 179 16.52 -12.47 13.20
N GLY A 180 15.41 -12.67 12.49
CA GLY A 180 15.34 -13.49 11.30
C GLY A 180 16.03 -12.88 10.09
N ILE A 181 15.76 -11.60 9.76
CA ILE A 181 16.20 -10.96 8.51
C ILE A 181 17.69 -10.57 8.58
N LYS A 182 18.43 -10.93 7.52
CA LYS A 182 19.88 -10.72 7.40
C LYS A 182 20.12 -10.08 6.04
N GLN A 183 21.01 -9.10 6.00
CA GLN A 183 21.45 -8.49 4.76
C GLN A 183 22.44 -9.45 4.07
N ARG A 184 22.24 -9.70 2.77
CA ARG A 184 23.12 -10.59 1.98
C ARG A 184 24.27 -9.85 1.30
N VAL A 185 23.99 -8.64 0.81
CA VAL A 185 24.90 -7.88 -0.06
C VAL A 185 25.82 -7.00 0.80
N PRO A 186 27.13 -6.94 0.49
CA PRO A 186 28.06 -6.07 1.21
C PRO A 186 27.63 -4.60 1.14
N PRO A 187 27.85 -3.83 2.22
CA PRO A 187 27.48 -2.42 2.26
C PRO A 187 28.14 -1.60 1.15
N ARG A 188 27.33 -0.78 0.47
CA ARG A 188 27.81 0.23 -0.47
C ARG A 188 27.69 1.61 0.17
N ARG A 189 28.80 2.09 0.74
CA ARG A 189 28.85 3.38 1.44
C ARG A 189 28.89 4.60 0.52
N SER A 190 29.16 4.42 -0.78
CA SER A 190 29.32 5.52 -1.74
C SER A 190 28.30 5.45 -2.90
N GLY A 191 27.75 6.60 -3.27
CA GLY A 191 26.84 6.77 -4.41
C GLY A 191 26.03 8.05 -4.28
N ALA A 192 25.73 8.70 -5.41
CA ALA A 192 24.87 9.89 -5.44
C ALA A 192 23.51 9.60 -4.81
N TRP A 193 22.87 10.54 -4.11
CA TRP A 193 21.53 10.42 -3.49
C TRP A 193 20.37 10.50 -4.49
N ILE A 194 20.62 11.19 -5.60
CA ILE A 194 19.70 11.39 -6.72
C ILE A 194 20.39 10.85 -7.96
N ASP A 195 19.65 10.10 -8.77
CA ASP A 195 20.14 9.63 -10.07
C ASP A 195 19.69 10.61 -11.15
N HIS A 196 20.48 11.66 -11.39
CA HIS A 196 20.16 12.69 -12.38
C HIS A 196 19.87 12.14 -13.80
N PRO A 197 20.59 11.12 -14.31
CA PRO A 197 20.28 10.53 -15.62
C PRO A 197 18.86 9.96 -15.74
N SER A 198 18.26 9.52 -14.62
CA SER A 198 16.88 9.02 -14.62
C SER A 198 15.85 10.09 -15.03
N PHE A 199 16.13 11.38 -14.87
CA PHE A 199 15.23 12.44 -15.35
C PHE A 199 15.19 12.56 -16.88
N GLN A 200 16.22 12.04 -17.56
CA GLN A 200 16.29 12.00 -19.01
C GLN A 200 15.72 10.70 -19.60
N ASP A 201 15.43 9.72 -18.76
CA ASP A 201 14.83 8.44 -19.14
C ASP A 201 13.30 8.58 -19.24
N ALA A 202 12.81 8.85 -20.46
CA ALA A 202 11.39 9.12 -20.71
C ALA A 202 10.44 7.99 -20.22
N PRO A 203 10.68 6.69 -20.50
CA PRO A 203 9.90 5.60 -19.92
C PRO A 203 9.82 5.62 -18.39
N TYR A 204 10.93 5.95 -17.72
CA TYR A 204 10.98 6.01 -16.27
C TYR A 204 10.17 7.20 -15.71
N MET A 205 10.31 8.38 -16.30
CA MET A 205 9.56 9.58 -15.89
C MET A 205 8.06 9.44 -16.16
N LEU A 206 7.68 8.91 -17.32
CA LEU A 206 6.29 8.62 -17.64
C LEU A 206 5.72 7.55 -16.70
N PHE A 207 6.51 6.53 -16.34
CA PHE A 207 6.08 5.57 -15.32
C PHE A 207 5.84 6.23 -13.97
N ALA A 208 6.74 7.11 -13.50
CA ALA A 208 6.57 7.83 -12.24
C ALA A 208 5.28 8.68 -12.25
N ALA A 209 5.04 9.43 -13.33
CA ALA A 209 3.84 10.23 -13.49
C ALA A 209 2.56 9.37 -13.58
N GLY A 210 2.59 8.28 -14.36
CA GLY A 210 1.44 7.38 -14.48
C GLY A 210 1.09 6.69 -13.17
N MET A 211 2.10 6.29 -12.39
CA MET A 211 1.89 5.71 -11.07
C MET A 211 1.41 6.73 -10.04
N PHE A 212 1.83 8.00 -10.13
CA PHE A 212 1.29 9.09 -9.31
C PHE A 212 -0.23 9.17 -9.43
N PHE A 213 -0.75 9.32 -10.64
CA PHE A 213 -2.20 9.41 -10.88
C PHE A 213 -2.95 8.12 -10.50
N ASN A 214 -2.35 6.94 -10.79
CA ASN A 214 -2.95 5.68 -10.35
C ASN A 214 -3.12 5.62 -8.83
N PHE A 215 -2.09 5.98 -8.08
CA PHE A 215 -2.10 5.95 -6.62
C PHE A 215 -2.92 7.09 -5.99
N TRP A 216 -3.20 8.16 -6.74
CA TRP A 216 -4.06 9.25 -6.30
C TRP A 216 -5.52 8.79 -6.12
N GLY A 217 -6.01 7.97 -7.05
CA GLY A 217 -7.36 7.39 -6.99
C GLY A 217 -7.47 6.04 -6.28
N LEU A 218 -6.39 5.24 -6.22
CA LEU A 218 -6.44 3.85 -5.77
C LEU A 218 -6.84 3.66 -4.29
N TYR A 219 -6.42 4.52 -3.37
CA TYR A 219 -6.74 4.34 -1.94
C TYR A 219 -8.14 4.82 -1.56
N PHE A 220 -8.83 5.54 -2.45
CA PHE A 220 -10.20 5.97 -2.20
C PHE A 220 -11.12 4.76 -1.93
N GLY A 221 -11.02 3.70 -2.74
CA GLY A 221 -11.77 2.47 -2.52
C GLY A 221 -11.48 1.79 -1.19
N PHE A 222 -10.21 1.76 -0.75
CA PHE A 222 -9.86 1.13 0.53
C PHE A 222 -10.37 1.91 1.75
N TYR A 223 -10.38 3.24 1.67
CA TYR A 223 -10.68 4.09 2.83
C TYR A 223 -12.17 4.33 2.99
N TYR A 224 -12.86 4.57 1.87
CA TYR A 224 -14.24 5.04 1.87
C TYR A 224 -15.27 3.96 1.63
N LEU A 225 -14.88 2.73 1.27
CA LEU A 225 -15.83 1.63 1.04
C LEU A 225 -16.67 1.29 2.26
N GLY A 226 -16.06 1.23 3.45
CA GLY A 226 -16.80 0.99 4.70
C GLY A 226 -17.78 2.11 5.01
N ALA A 227 -17.34 3.37 4.87
CA ALA A 227 -18.18 4.53 5.07
C ALA A 227 -19.35 4.58 4.07
N TYR A 228 -19.10 4.30 2.79
CA TYR A 228 -20.11 4.20 1.73
C TYR A 228 -21.16 3.13 2.04
N ALA A 229 -20.72 1.93 2.44
CA ALA A 229 -21.60 0.83 2.80
C ALA A 229 -22.59 1.25 3.90
N ARG A 230 -22.12 2.03 4.88
CA ARG A 230 -22.95 2.47 6.00
C ARG A 230 -23.85 3.65 5.63
N SER A 231 -23.32 4.67 4.95
CA SER A 231 -24.05 5.91 4.69
C SER A 231 -25.01 5.82 3.51
N MET A 232 -24.66 5.05 2.48
CA MET A 232 -25.46 4.95 1.24
C MET A 232 -26.32 3.68 1.18
N ILE A 233 -25.78 2.54 1.65
CA ILE A 233 -26.50 1.25 1.61
C ILE A 233 -27.21 0.96 2.94
N GLY A 234 -26.78 1.56 4.05
CA GLY A 234 -27.39 1.37 5.36
C GLY A 234 -26.96 0.08 6.08
N VAL A 235 -25.81 -0.52 5.73
CA VAL A 235 -25.37 -1.77 6.39
C VAL A 235 -24.81 -1.52 7.81
N PRO A 236 -24.92 -2.50 8.74
CA PRO A 236 -24.32 -2.40 10.08
C PRO A 236 -22.78 -2.29 10.06
N LEU A 237 -22.19 -1.83 11.17
CA LEU A 237 -20.72 -1.73 11.31
C LEU A 237 -20.01 -3.06 11.03
N ALA A 238 -20.48 -4.15 11.64
CA ALA A 238 -19.88 -5.47 11.46
C ALA A 238 -19.85 -5.87 9.97
N GLU A 239 -20.93 -5.58 9.25
CA GLU A 239 -21.01 -5.88 7.83
C GLU A 239 -20.08 -5.00 6.97
N SER A 240 -20.00 -3.70 7.26
CA SER A 240 -19.06 -2.81 6.57
C SER A 240 -17.60 -3.27 6.73
N ILE A 241 -17.25 -3.82 7.90
CA ILE A 241 -15.94 -4.42 8.14
C ILE A 241 -15.76 -5.71 7.34
N ASN A 242 -16.80 -6.55 7.24
CA ASN A 242 -16.76 -7.78 6.42
C ASN A 242 -16.48 -7.46 4.93
N ILE A 243 -17.04 -6.38 4.39
CA ILE A 243 -16.77 -5.96 3.00
C ILE A 243 -15.29 -5.58 2.82
N ILE A 244 -14.69 -4.88 3.79
CA ILE A 244 -13.25 -4.54 3.77
C ILE A 244 -12.38 -5.81 3.91
N ILE A 245 -12.79 -6.77 4.74
CA ILE A 245 -12.12 -8.07 4.87
C ILE A 245 -12.14 -8.80 3.53
N VAL A 246 -13.29 -8.86 2.84
CA VAL A 246 -13.43 -9.50 1.52
C VAL A 246 -12.52 -8.82 0.51
N LEU A 247 -12.55 -7.49 0.42
CA LEU A 247 -11.69 -6.67 -0.45
C LEU A 247 -10.19 -7.01 -0.27
N ASN A 248 -9.74 -7.18 0.98
CA ASN A 248 -8.36 -7.52 1.27
C ASN A 248 -8.05 -9.00 0.98
N ALA A 249 -8.94 -9.92 1.35
CA ALA A 249 -8.74 -11.37 1.19
C ALA A 249 -8.51 -11.76 -0.28
N VAL A 250 -9.34 -11.25 -1.19
CA VAL A 250 -9.18 -11.48 -2.64
C VAL A 250 -7.91 -10.83 -3.20
N GLY A 251 -7.40 -9.82 -2.50
CA GLY A 251 -6.15 -9.14 -2.82
C GLY A 251 -4.91 -10.03 -2.69
N VAL A 252 -4.98 -11.21 -2.05
CA VAL A 252 -3.91 -12.22 -2.13
C VAL A 252 -3.78 -12.72 -3.57
N ALA A 253 -4.88 -13.15 -4.18
CA ALA A 253 -4.91 -13.60 -5.57
C ALA A 253 -4.51 -12.46 -6.53
N GLY A 254 -5.02 -11.25 -6.26
CA GLY A 254 -4.65 -10.03 -6.98
C GLY A 254 -3.16 -9.71 -6.94
N ARG A 255 -2.41 -10.09 -5.90
CA ARG A 255 -0.94 -9.88 -5.84
C ARG A 255 -0.15 -11.03 -6.45
N VAL A 256 -0.62 -12.26 -6.34
CA VAL A 256 0.13 -13.43 -6.81
C VAL A 256 -0.07 -13.68 -8.31
N LEU A 257 -1.31 -13.68 -8.80
CA LEU A 257 -1.61 -14.06 -10.18
C LEU A 257 -1.03 -13.08 -11.21
N PRO A 258 -1.21 -11.75 -11.09
CA PRO A 258 -0.60 -10.80 -12.02
C PRO A 258 0.92 -10.84 -12.00
N ASN A 259 1.55 -10.95 -10.82
CA ASN A 259 3.00 -11.05 -10.74
C ASN A 259 3.52 -12.35 -11.36
N HIS A 260 2.77 -13.45 -11.25
CA HIS A 260 3.08 -14.70 -11.94
C HIS A 260 3.00 -14.55 -13.47
N LEU A 261 1.93 -13.92 -13.97
CA LEU A 261 1.75 -13.65 -15.40
C LEU A 261 2.81 -12.70 -15.95
N ALA A 262 3.22 -11.71 -15.17
CA ALA A 262 4.30 -10.79 -15.50
C ALA A 262 5.63 -11.53 -15.69
N ASP A 263 6.00 -12.44 -14.79
CA ASP A 263 7.24 -13.21 -14.90
C ASP A 263 7.22 -14.22 -16.07
N ARG A 264 6.06 -14.83 -16.36
CA ARG A 264 5.97 -15.90 -17.36
C ARG A 264 5.73 -15.43 -18.78
N VAL A 265 4.81 -14.49 -19.00
CA VAL A 265 4.23 -14.26 -20.34
C VAL A 265 4.49 -12.84 -20.83
N PHE A 266 4.03 -11.84 -20.10
CA PHE A 266 3.87 -10.49 -20.66
C PHE A 266 4.98 -9.50 -20.28
N GLY A 267 5.64 -9.71 -19.13
CA GLY A 267 6.46 -8.69 -18.49
C GLY A 267 5.64 -7.78 -17.54
N PRO A 268 6.26 -7.12 -16.54
CA PRO A 268 5.54 -6.36 -15.51
C PRO A 268 4.69 -5.20 -16.04
N LEU A 269 5.25 -4.37 -16.92
CA LEU A 269 4.55 -3.19 -17.46
C LEU A 269 3.34 -3.58 -18.33
N ASN A 270 3.49 -4.63 -19.15
CA ASN A 270 2.42 -5.14 -20.02
C ASN A 270 1.28 -5.80 -19.23
N THR A 271 1.57 -6.29 -18.03
CA THR A 271 0.54 -6.86 -17.14
C THR A 271 -0.15 -5.75 -16.33
N LEU A 272 0.60 -4.71 -15.95
CA LEU A 272 0.10 -3.60 -15.15
C LEU A 272 -0.96 -2.77 -15.89
N ILE A 273 -0.73 -2.45 -17.16
CA ILE A 273 -1.63 -1.60 -17.97
C ILE A 273 -3.07 -2.15 -18.03
N PRO A 274 -3.33 -3.39 -18.51
CA PRO A 274 -4.71 -3.89 -18.59
C PRO A 274 -5.39 -3.99 -17.23
N ILE A 275 -4.63 -4.34 -16.18
CA ILE A 275 -5.14 -4.36 -14.80
C ILE A 275 -5.56 -2.95 -14.35
N ALA A 276 -4.77 -1.93 -14.68
CA ALA A 276 -5.10 -0.55 -14.35
C ALA A 276 -6.33 -0.03 -15.12
N ILE A 277 -6.50 -0.41 -16.39
CA ILE A 277 -7.71 -0.12 -17.18
C ILE A 277 -8.94 -0.73 -16.48
N ILE A 278 -8.88 -2.03 -16.15
CA ILE A 278 -10.02 -2.72 -15.51
C ILE A 278 -10.33 -2.08 -14.15
N ASN A 279 -9.31 -1.73 -13.36
CA ASN A 279 -9.50 -1.08 -12.07
C ASN A 279 -10.17 0.31 -12.19
N SER A 280 -9.78 1.10 -13.20
CA SER A 280 -10.42 2.40 -13.50
C SER A 280 -11.90 2.22 -13.87
N LEU A 281 -12.20 1.26 -14.75
CA LEU A 281 -13.57 0.94 -15.16
C LEU A 281 -14.42 0.48 -13.97
N LEU A 282 -13.86 -0.36 -13.08
CA LEU A 282 -14.54 -0.76 -11.85
C LEU A 282 -14.85 0.43 -10.94
N CYS A 283 -13.94 1.41 -10.84
CA CYS A 283 -14.21 2.64 -10.10
C CYS A 283 -15.37 3.44 -10.71
N PHE A 284 -15.50 3.53 -12.05
CA PHE A 284 -16.69 4.11 -12.69
C PHE A 284 -17.95 3.29 -12.40
N CYS A 285 -17.87 1.96 -12.48
CA CYS A 285 -18.99 1.07 -12.17
C CYS A 285 -19.49 1.21 -10.73
N TRP A 286 -18.63 1.63 -9.79
CA TRP A 286 -19.02 1.84 -8.40
C TRP A 286 -20.15 2.87 -8.25
N ILE A 287 -20.23 3.86 -9.15
CA ILE A 287 -21.29 4.88 -9.14
C ILE A 287 -22.68 4.23 -9.27
N ALA A 288 -22.80 3.14 -10.03
CA ALA A 288 -24.05 2.43 -10.24
C ALA A 288 -24.36 1.40 -9.13
N VAL A 289 -23.47 1.18 -8.17
CA VAL A 289 -23.63 0.15 -7.13
C VAL A 289 -24.45 0.72 -5.96
N SER A 290 -25.74 0.40 -5.94
CA SER A 290 -26.70 0.82 -4.91
C SER A 290 -27.22 -0.31 -4.03
N THR A 291 -26.79 -1.55 -4.27
CA THR A 291 -27.28 -2.74 -3.54
C THR A 291 -26.19 -3.40 -2.70
N ARG A 292 -26.60 -4.04 -1.61
CA ARG A 292 -25.73 -4.84 -0.74
C ARG A 292 -24.94 -5.90 -1.51
N GLY A 293 -25.61 -6.70 -2.34
CA GLY A 293 -24.97 -7.74 -3.16
C GLY A 293 -24.01 -7.16 -4.21
N GLY A 294 -24.40 -6.05 -4.86
CA GLY A 294 -23.54 -5.34 -5.81
C GLY A 294 -22.26 -4.82 -5.15
N LEU A 295 -22.32 -4.37 -3.90
CA LEU A 295 -21.15 -3.88 -3.17
C LEU A 295 -20.14 -4.99 -2.84
N TYR A 296 -20.62 -6.18 -2.48
CA TYR A 296 -19.75 -7.35 -2.32
C TYR A 296 -19.10 -7.76 -3.64
N ALA A 297 -19.88 -7.86 -4.72
CA ALA A 297 -19.35 -8.21 -6.05
C ALA A 297 -18.29 -7.18 -6.51
N TRP A 298 -18.56 -5.90 -6.32
CA TRP A 298 -17.61 -4.83 -6.60
C TRP A 298 -16.35 -4.94 -5.76
N SER A 299 -16.47 -5.20 -4.45
CA SER A 299 -15.31 -5.34 -3.55
C SER A 299 -14.40 -6.50 -3.94
N VAL A 300 -14.96 -7.61 -4.43
CA VAL A 300 -14.20 -8.76 -4.92
C VAL A 300 -13.40 -8.36 -6.16
N MET A 301 -14.06 -7.76 -7.15
CA MET A 301 -13.40 -7.38 -8.40
C MET A 301 -12.35 -6.30 -8.16
N TYR A 302 -12.74 -5.20 -7.52
CA TYR A 302 -11.83 -4.10 -7.21
C TYR A 302 -10.64 -4.55 -6.36
N GLY A 303 -10.88 -5.38 -5.34
CA GLY A 303 -9.82 -5.91 -4.47
C GLY A 303 -8.75 -6.69 -5.25
N ILE A 304 -9.13 -7.49 -6.25
CA ILE A 304 -8.20 -8.24 -7.10
C ILE A 304 -7.34 -7.29 -7.94
N PHE A 305 -7.96 -6.38 -8.69
CA PHE A 305 -7.23 -5.53 -9.65
C PHE A 305 -6.43 -4.43 -8.94
N ALA A 306 -6.97 -3.79 -7.90
CA ALA A 306 -6.25 -2.79 -7.12
C ALA A 306 -5.03 -3.39 -6.39
N ALA A 307 -5.16 -4.62 -5.88
CA ALA A 307 -4.04 -5.36 -5.31
C ALA A 307 -2.99 -5.75 -6.36
N GLY A 308 -3.41 -6.03 -7.60
CA GLY A 308 -2.53 -6.25 -8.74
C GLY A 308 -1.67 -5.04 -9.08
N ILE A 309 -2.27 -3.83 -9.10
CA ILE A 309 -1.54 -2.57 -9.30
C ILE A 309 -0.45 -2.41 -8.22
N GLN A 310 -0.84 -2.58 -6.95
CA GLN A 310 0.11 -2.47 -5.83
C GLN A 310 1.25 -3.49 -5.92
N GLY A 311 0.94 -4.74 -6.30
CA GLY A 311 1.94 -5.81 -6.42
C GLY A 311 2.88 -5.61 -7.60
N LEU A 312 2.38 -5.14 -8.74
CA LEU A 312 3.16 -4.92 -9.96
C LEU A 312 3.96 -3.62 -9.94
N PHE A 313 3.61 -2.66 -9.09
CA PHE A 313 4.30 -1.37 -9.02
C PHE A 313 5.81 -1.51 -8.74
N PRO A 314 6.27 -2.15 -7.63
CA PRO A 314 7.70 -2.34 -7.40
C PRO A 314 8.37 -3.25 -8.43
N ALA A 315 7.66 -4.25 -8.95
CA ALA A 315 8.18 -5.17 -9.96
C ALA A 315 8.47 -4.45 -11.29
N THR A 316 7.55 -3.58 -11.72
CA THR A 316 7.67 -2.80 -12.95
C THR A 316 8.76 -1.73 -12.83
N LEU A 317 8.84 -1.08 -11.67
CA LEU A 317 9.93 -0.14 -11.38
C LEU A 317 11.31 -0.83 -11.40
N SER A 318 11.40 -2.05 -10.87
CA SER A 318 12.61 -2.84 -10.96
C SER A 318 12.94 -3.23 -12.40
N SER A 319 11.96 -3.50 -13.26
CA SER A 319 12.22 -3.87 -14.67
C SER A 319 12.58 -2.67 -15.56
N LEU A 320 12.22 -1.45 -15.14
CA LEU A 320 12.64 -0.19 -15.77
C LEU A 320 14.04 0.25 -15.34
N THR A 321 14.66 -0.42 -14.38
CA THR A 321 16.01 -0.08 -13.91
C THR A 321 17.03 -0.99 -14.57
N THR A 322 17.85 -0.43 -15.45
CA THR A 322 18.89 -1.15 -16.22
C THR A 322 20.13 -1.42 -15.39
N ASP A 323 20.62 -0.43 -14.65
CA ASP A 323 21.76 -0.59 -13.75
C ASP A 323 21.27 -0.94 -12.33
N LEU A 324 21.48 -2.20 -11.91
CA LEU A 324 21.15 -2.68 -10.57
C LEU A 324 21.86 -1.89 -9.46
N ARG A 325 22.98 -1.22 -9.76
CA ARG A 325 23.67 -0.34 -8.81
C ARG A 325 22.86 0.91 -8.49
N THR A 326 21.93 1.31 -9.36
CA THR A 326 21.05 2.47 -9.14
C THR A 326 19.63 2.08 -8.71
N ALA A 327 19.34 0.78 -8.57
CA ALA A 327 18.00 0.27 -8.28
C ALA A 327 17.37 0.86 -7.02
N GLY A 328 18.10 0.95 -5.91
CA GLY A 328 17.59 1.55 -4.67
C GLY A 328 17.27 3.05 -4.85
N VAL A 329 18.12 3.78 -5.59
CA VAL A 329 17.94 5.21 -5.88
C VAL A 329 16.68 5.44 -6.71
N ARG A 330 16.59 4.75 -7.84
CA ARG A 330 15.49 4.85 -8.79
C ARG A 330 14.18 4.41 -8.17
N MET A 331 14.21 3.40 -7.30
CA MET A 331 13.03 3.00 -6.54
C MET A 331 12.59 4.10 -5.56
N GLY A 332 13.55 4.65 -4.81
CA GLY A 332 13.29 5.72 -3.84
C GLY A 332 12.72 7.00 -4.46
N MET A 333 13.24 7.44 -5.61
CA MET A 333 12.74 8.65 -6.27
C MET A 333 11.28 8.50 -6.70
N VAL A 334 10.90 7.39 -7.32
CA VAL A 334 9.49 7.15 -7.73
C VAL A 334 8.59 6.97 -6.51
N PHE A 335 9.02 6.27 -5.47
CA PHE A 335 8.25 6.18 -4.22
C PHE A 335 8.03 7.55 -3.59
N THR A 336 9.04 8.42 -3.60
CA THR A 336 8.94 9.80 -3.11
C THR A 336 7.91 10.61 -3.91
N VAL A 337 7.88 10.48 -5.23
CA VAL A 337 6.86 11.16 -6.06
C VAL A 337 5.46 10.63 -5.74
N VAL A 338 5.30 9.30 -5.71
CA VAL A 338 4.01 8.65 -5.45
C VAL A 338 3.50 8.90 -4.02
N SER A 339 4.39 9.18 -3.05
CA SER A 339 3.98 9.46 -1.68
C SER A 339 3.04 10.67 -1.57
N PHE A 340 3.26 11.71 -2.40
CA PHE A 340 2.40 12.90 -2.40
C PHE A 340 0.99 12.62 -2.97
N ALA A 341 0.87 11.69 -3.92
CA ALA A 341 -0.43 11.25 -4.42
C ALA A 341 -1.23 10.59 -3.29
N VAL A 342 -0.65 9.60 -2.60
CA VAL A 342 -1.36 8.90 -1.52
C VAL A 342 -1.62 9.78 -0.29
N LEU A 343 -0.82 10.83 -0.08
CA LEU A 343 -1.03 11.82 0.97
C LEU A 343 -2.31 12.62 0.74
N THR A 344 -2.54 13.06 -0.50
CA THR A 344 -3.59 14.03 -0.84
C THR A 344 -4.86 13.39 -1.39
N GLY A 345 -4.76 12.22 -2.02
CA GLY A 345 -5.89 11.55 -2.70
C GLY A 345 -7.10 11.29 -1.79
N PRO A 346 -6.96 10.54 -0.68
CA PRO A 346 -8.07 10.28 0.21
C PRO A 346 -8.68 11.56 0.83
N PRO A 347 -7.91 12.54 1.33
CA PRO A 347 -8.47 13.82 1.78
C PRO A 347 -9.27 14.57 0.71
N ILE A 348 -8.77 14.63 -0.53
CA ILE A 348 -9.51 15.23 -1.65
C ILE A 348 -10.83 14.50 -1.88
N GLY A 349 -10.82 13.15 -1.88
CA GLY A 349 -12.03 12.33 -1.93
C GLY A 349 -13.02 12.67 -0.82
N GLY A 350 -12.53 12.85 0.41
CA GLY A 350 -13.35 13.29 1.55
C GLY A 350 -13.98 14.66 1.38
N VAL A 351 -13.26 15.63 0.80
CA VAL A 351 -13.78 16.97 0.49
C VAL A 351 -14.83 16.91 -0.62
N LEU A 352 -14.60 16.08 -1.65
CA LEU A 352 -15.56 15.90 -2.75
C LEU A 352 -16.88 15.29 -2.27
N ILE A 353 -16.84 14.36 -1.31
CA ILE A 353 -18.03 13.81 -0.64
C ILE A 353 -18.79 14.91 0.09
N GLN A 354 -18.09 15.78 0.84
CA GLN A 354 -18.71 16.90 1.54
C GLN A 354 -19.35 17.91 0.57
N LYS A 355 -18.68 18.21 -0.55
CA LYS A 355 -19.19 19.11 -1.59
C LYS A 355 -20.49 18.58 -2.21
N LYS A 356 -20.66 17.26 -2.29
CA LYS A 356 -21.89 16.59 -2.75
C LYS A 356 -22.84 16.24 -1.59
N LYS A 357 -22.73 16.92 -0.44
CA LYS A 357 -23.61 16.75 0.74
C LYS A 357 -23.72 15.29 1.22
N GLY A 358 -22.63 14.53 1.16
CA GLY A 358 -22.56 13.13 1.56
C GLY A 358 -22.68 12.12 0.42
N GLY A 359 -22.99 12.55 -0.81
CA GLY A 359 -22.93 11.69 -1.99
C GLY A 359 -21.48 11.41 -2.43
N TYR A 360 -21.21 10.20 -2.92
CA TYR A 360 -19.86 9.75 -3.24
C TYR A 360 -19.48 9.91 -4.72
N GLU A 361 -20.45 10.26 -5.57
CA GLU A 361 -20.31 10.35 -7.03
C GLU A 361 -19.07 11.17 -7.46
N TYR A 362 -18.88 12.37 -6.89
CA TYR A 362 -17.75 13.23 -7.25
C TYR A 362 -16.39 12.61 -6.89
N ALA A 363 -16.32 11.93 -5.75
CA ALA A 363 -15.09 11.28 -5.30
C ALA A 363 -14.82 9.98 -6.08
N GLN A 364 -15.87 9.24 -6.45
CA GLN A 364 -15.77 8.07 -7.32
C GLN A 364 -15.30 8.46 -8.72
N MET A 365 -15.86 9.53 -9.31
CA MET A 365 -15.45 10.04 -10.62
C MET A 365 -14.01 10.54 -10.62
N PHE A 366 -13.60 11.26 -9.57
CA PHE A 366 -12.21 11.68 -9.36
C PHE A 366 -11.27 10.47 -9.36
N ALA A 367 -11.50 9.51 -8.47
CA ALA A 367 -10.67 8.31 -8.38
C ALA A 367 -10.60 7.52 -9.70
N ALA A 368 -11.73 7.39 -10.39
CA ALA A 368 -11.82 6.68 -11.68
C ALA A 368 -11.03 7.39 -12.80
N ALA A 369 -11.19 8.72 -12.90
CA ALA A 369 -10.53 9.56 -13.89
C ALA A 369 -9.01 9.58 -13.68
N ASP A 370 -8.53 9.70 -12.44
CA ASP A 370 -7.09 9.69 -12.15
C ASP A 370 -6.45 8.34 -12.48
N LEU A 371 -7.12 7.22 -12.15
CA LEU A 371 -6.68 5.90 -12.58
C LEU A 371 -6.60 5.80 -14.12
N LEU A 372 -7.59 6.36 -14.84
CA LEU A 372 -7.61 6.33 -16.30
C LEU A 372 -6.48 7.17 -16.91
N VAL A 373 -6.30 8.40 -16.43
CA VAL A 373 -5.22 9.31 -16.84
C VAL A 373 -3.87 8.67 -16.56
N GLY A 374 -3.66 8.14 -15.36
CA GLY A 374 -2.45 7.43 -14.99
C GLY A 374 -2.17 6.25 -15.92
N THR A 375 -3.21 5.49 -16.29
CA THR A 375 -3.09 4.37 -17.22
C THR A 375 -2.74 4.82 -18.64
N GLY A 376 -3.32 5.93 -19.12
CA GLY A 376 -2.93 6.57 -20.38
C GLY A 376 -1.45 6.95 -20.40
N ILE A 377 -0.93 7.48 -19.28
CA ILE A 377 0.49 7.80 -19.14
C ILE A 377 1.36 6.53 -19.09
N LEU A 378 0.91 5.45 -18.44
CA LEU A 378 1.62 4.16 -18.46
C LEU A 378 1.68 3.55 -19.87
N LEU A 379 0.63 3.72 -20.67
CA LEU A 379 0.63 3.37 -22.10
C LEU A 379 1.68 4.18 -22.87
N MET A 380 1.77 5.50 -22.63
CA MET A 380 2.82 6.33 -23.21
C MET A 380 4.22 5.87 -22.77
N ALA A 381 4.42 5.54 -21.50
CA ALA A 381 5.68 4.99 -20.98
C ALA A 381 6.08 3.71 -21.72
N ARG A 382 5.09 2.85 -22.01
CA ARG A 382 5.30 1.61 -22.75
C ARG A 382 5.70 1.87 -24.21
N LEU A 383 5.02 2.78 -24.89
CA LEU A 383 5.30 3.15 -26.28
C LEU A 383 6.67 3.83 -26.42
N ALA A 384 7.07 4.65 -25.44
CA ALA A 384 8.39 5.27 -25.37
C ALA A 384 9.51 4.24 -25.19
N ARG A 385 9.25 3.14 -24.46
CA ARG A 385 10.24 2.07 -24.24
C ARG A 385 10.35 1.12 -25.42
N SER A 386 9.23 0.76 -26.04
CA SER A 386 9.22 -0.08 -27.25
C SER A 386 7.85 0.00 -27.95
N LYS A 387 7.87 0.24 -29.26
CA LYS A 387 6.67 0.36 -30.10
C LYS A 387 5.88 -0.95 -30.26
N LYS A 388 6.48 -2.11 -29.93
CA LYS A 388 5.80 -3.42 -30.00
C LYS A 388 5.13 -3.73 -28.66
N LEU A 389 3.80 -3.78 -28.63
CA LEU A 389 2.99 -3.95 -27.40
C LEU A 389 3.22 -5.28 -26.67
N LEU A 390 3.56 -6.37 -27.38
CA LEU A 390 3.61 -7.73 -26.83
C LEU A 390 5.03 -8.32 -26.61
N THR A 391 6.09 -7.52 -26.74
CA THR A 391 7.44 -8.03 -26.45
C THR A 391 7.59 -8.27 -24.94
N LYS A 392 7.93 -9.50 -24.55
CA LYS A 392 8.26 -9.87 -23.17
C LYS A 392 9.51 -9.09 -22.76
N MET A 393 9.32 -8.10 -21.88
CA MET A 393 10.40 -7.23 -21.38
C MET A 393 10.31 -7.06 -19.87
#